data_AF-A0A9W9FI57-F1
#
_entry.id   AF-A0A9W9FI57-F1
#
_cell.length_a   1.000
_cell.length_b   1.000
_cell.length_c   1.000
_cell.angle_alpha   90.00
_cell.angle_beta   90.00
_cell.angle_gamma   90.00
#
_symmetry.space_group_name_H-M   'P 1'
#
loop_
_entity.id
_entity.type
_entity.pdbx_description
1 polymer ?
#
loop_
_entity_poly.entity_id
_entity_poly.type
_entity_poly.pdbx_seq_one_letter_code
_entity_poly.pdbx_strand_id
1 'polypeptide(L)'
;MSTHRALVLHARDKPRVLETLDRPIASTGDAIVRILAADIVPYMGEVISNKRPYPLSLPMTPGNTAIGRIHEVGPDSVALKLGQLVFCDITIRARDSPAVSVLYGVHGGGYPAAQKLMDGVWRNATYAEYTRFPLENLYQLDENILLGRLGYRINDLCLMPVCLVPFGGLSEVDVKPGEVVIVAPATGRYGGAAVGVALAMGATVIAAGRNMDALDKLKNIHCTDRLRTVQITSDAAADTELFRAAAGRLDGADVYLDLSPPAAQGSSLLTSGIKSLRAFGRCVLMGGNSVNIDFPYLDIMFKSIRIQGRFMYDRRHVVQMIQMIESGLLPLGQRSGVTDTEEFGLDEIEGALEAAGNLSGWGGHVVLKP
;
A
#
# COMPACT_ATOMS: atom_id res chain seq x y z
N MET A 1 5.75 -34.30 -13.04
CA MET A 1 5.66 -32.82 -13.04
C MET A 1 6.14 -32.35 -11.67
N SER A 2 6.79 -31.20 -11.57
CA SER A 2 7.16 -30.62 -10.28
C SER A 2 5.94 -30.01 -9.61
N THR A 3 5.74 -30.28 -8.32
CA THR A 3 4.63 -29.74 -7.53
C THR A 3 5.09 -28.65 -6.57
N HIS A 4 4.14 -27.92 -5.99
CA HIS A 4 4.36 -26.93 -4.93
C HIS A 4 3.15 -26.81 -4.01
N ARG A 5 3.33 -26.25 -2.82
CA ARG A 5 2.22 -25.97 -1.88
C ARG A 5 1.62 -24.59 -2.11
N ALA A 6 0.30 -24.50 -1.97
CA ALA A 6 -0.45 -23.25 -2.05
C ALA A 6 -1.71 -23.30 -1.18
N LEU A 7 -2.07 -22.16 -0.59
CA LEU A 7 -3.39 -21.99 0.02
C LEU A 7 -4.44 -21.96 -1.10
N VAL A 8 -5.49 -22.76 -0.97
CA VAL A 8 -6.60 -22.78 -1.92
C VAL A 8 -7.90 -22.42 -1.19
N LEU A 9 -8.54 -21.37 -1.71
CA LEU A 9 -9.89 -20.96 -1.35
C LEU A 9 -10.85 -21.54 -2.40
N HIS A 10 -11.49 -22.67 -2.08
CA HIS A 10 -12.44 -23.32 -2.99
C HIS A 10 -13.77 -22.61 -3.11
N ALA A 11 -14.30 -22.17 -1.97
CA ALA A 11 -15.54 -21.43 -1.85
C ALA A 11 -15.48 -20.59 -0.55
N ARG A 12 -16.32 -19.56 -0.44
CA ARG A 12 -16.30 -18.63 0.71
C ARG A 12 -16.76 -19.25 2.02
N ASP A 13 -17.55 -20.31 1.94
CA ASP A 13 -18.14 -21.06 3.05
C ASP A 13 -17.36 -22.35 3.38
N LYS A 14 -16.28 -22.64 2.66
CA LYS A 14 -15.43 -23.81 2.88
C LYS A 14 -14.17 -23.45 3.65
N PRO A 15 -13.60 -24.40 4.41
CA PRO A 15 -12.31 -24.19 5.05
C PRO A 15 -11.24 -23.94 3.98
N ARG A 16 -10.24 -23.16 4.37
CA ARG A 16 -9.04 -22.91 3.56
C ARG A 16 -8.17 -24.15 3.67
N VAL A 17 -7.67 -24.65 2.54
CA VAL A 17 -6.88 -25.88 2.52
C VAL A 17 -5.52 -25.59 1.90
N LEU A 18 -4.46 -26.05 2.57
CA LEU A 18 -3.14 -26.10 1.97
C LEU A 18 -3.06 -27.32 1.05
N GLU A 19 -2.82 -27.10 -0.23
CA GLU A 19 -2.81 -28.15 -1.23
C GLU A 19 -1.47 -28.24 -1.94
N THR A 20 -1.14 -29.43 -2.41
CA THR A 20 -0.01 -29.66 -3.33
C THR A 20 -0.54 -29.62 -4.76
N LEU A 21 -0.13 -28.60 -5.52
CA LEU A 21 -0.56 -28.35 -6.90
C LEU A 21 0.61 -28.54 -7.86
N ASP A 22 0.32 -28.68 -9.15
CA ASP A 22 1.35 -28.61 -10.18
C ASP A 22 1.95 -27.21 -10.20
N ARG A 23 3.28 -27.13 -10.19
CA ARG A 23 3.99 -25.84 -10.29
C ARG A 23 3.70 -25.22 -11.66
N PRO A 24 3.31 -23.93 -11.72
CA PRO A 24 3.11 -23.25 -12.99
C PRO A 24 4.42 -23.21 -13.80
N ILE A 25 4.30 -23.19 -15.11
CA ILE A 25 5.40 -23.11 -16.08
C ILE A 25 5.33 -21.73 -16.75
N ALA A 26 6.47 -21.10 -17.02
CA ALA A 26 6.47 -19.79 -17.65
C ALA A 26 6.01 -19.87 -19.11
N SER A 27 5.37 -18.81 -19.58
CA SER A 27 4.94 -18.61 -20.96
C SER A 27 5.31 -17.21 -21.44
N THR A 28 5.07 -16.90 -22.71
CA THR A 28 5.31 -15.58 -23.28
C THR A 28 4.63 -14.50 -22.45
N GLY A 29 5.44 -13.56 -21.96
CA GLY A 29 5.05 -12.41 -21.19
C GLY A 29 4.91 -12.68 -19.69
N ASP A 30 5.19 -13.88 -19.19
CA ASP A 30 5.12 -14.14 -17.76
C ASP A 30 6.41 -14.77 -17.21
N ALA A 31 6.49 -14.84 -15.90
CA ALA A 31 7.56 -15.51 -15.19
C ALA A 31 6.99 -16.22 -13.96
N ILE A 32 7.68 -17.26 -13.52
CA ILE A 32 7.40 -17.96 -12.28
C ILE A 32 8.36 -17.46 -11.23
N VAL A 33 7.81 -17.10 -10.07
CA VAL A 33 8.57 -16.56 -8.95
C VAL A 33 8.44 -17.51 -7.77
N ARG A 34 9.57 -17.88 -7.17
CA ARG A 34 9.60 -18.51 -5.85
C ARG A 34 9.37 -17.42 -4.80
N ILE A 35 8.28 -17.53 -4.03
CA ILE A 35 7.95 -16.53 -3.02
C ILE A 35 8.86 -16.70 -1.81
N LEU A 36 9.43 -15.60 -1.32
CA LEU A 36 10.23 -15.59 -0.08
C LEU A 36 9.39 -15.06 1.10
N ALA A 37 8.61 -14.02 0.85
CA ALA A 37 7.62 -13.51 1.79
C ALA A 37 6.53 -12.72 1.04
N ALA A 38 5.31 -12.69 1.57
CA ALA A 38 4.18 -11.92 1.07
C ALA A 38 3.54 -11.11 2.20
N ASP A 39 3.17 -9.86 1.93
CA ASP A 39 2.48 -8.98 2.90
C ASP A 39 1.05 -9.48 3.18
N ILE A 40 0.61 -9.44 4.43
CA ILE A 40 -0.80 -9.64 4.77
C ILE A 40 -1.44 -8.30 5.11
N VAL A 41 -2.38 -7.84 4.28
CA VAL A 41 -3.18 -6.64 4.61
C VAL A 41 -4.08 -6.92 5.81
N PRO A 42 -4.31 -5.95 6.72
CA PRO A 42 -5.04 -6.19 7.97
C PRO A 42 -6.46 -6.77 7.80
N TYR A 43 -7.12 -6.44 6.70
CA TYR A 43 -8.47 -6.91 6.39
C TYR A 43 -8.49 -8.16 5.49
N MET A 44 -7.36 -8.84 5.26
CA MET A 44 -7.32 -10.04 4.41
C MET A 44 -8.27 -11.13 4.92
N GLY A 45 -8.38 -11.30 6.24
CA GLY A 45 -9.34 -12.22 6.85
C GLY A 45 -10.78 -11.92 6.45
N GLU A 46 -11.17 -10.63 6.37
CA GLU A 46 -12.50 -10.19 5.93
C GLU A 46 -12.75 -10.46 4.45
N VAL A 47 -11.72 -10.28 3.60
CA VAL A 47 -11.82 -10.52 2.15
C VAL A 47 -12.07 -12.00 1.87
N ILE A 48 -11.28 -12.87 2.50
CA ILE A 48 -11.40 -14.32 2.32
C ILE A 48 -12.73 -14.82 2.89
N SER A 49 -13.12 -14.37 4.08
CA SER A 49 -14.40 -14.76 4.73
C SER A 49 -15.65 -14.07 4.15
N ASN A 50 -15.50 -13.21 3.15
CA ASN A 50 -16.57 -12.42 2.52
C ASN A 50 -17.27 -11.39 3.42
N LYS A 51 -16.79 -11.15 4.65
CA LYS A 51 -17.25 -10.01 5.47
C LYS A 51 -16.97 -8.68 4.76
N ARG A 52 -15.93 -8.65 3.94
CA ARG A 52 -15.65 -7.60 2.96
C ARG A 52 -15.84 -8.19 1.56
N PRO A 53 -16.98 -7.92 0.90
CA PRO A 53 -17.40 -8.64 -0.31
C PRO A 53 -16.67 -8.14 -1.57
N TYR A 54 -15.36 -8.26 -1.58
CA TYR A 54 -14.56 -7.98 -2.78
C TYR A 54 -14.83 -9.01 -3.86
N PRO A 55 -14.88 -8.61 -5.13
CA PRO A 55 -15.10 -9.52 -6.24
C PRO A 55 -13.90 -10.46 -6.37
N LEU A 56 -14.14 -11.77 -6.27
CA LEU A 56 -13.12 -12.83 -6.39
C LEU A 56 -13.63 -13.95 -7.31
N SER A 57 -12.76 -14.52 -8.13
CA SER A 57 -13.04 -15.74 -8.91
C SER A 57 -12.55 -16.97 -8.14
N LEU A 58 -13.45 -17.85 -7.71
CA LEU A 58 -13.11 -19.06 -6.97
C LEU A 58 -13.23 -20.32 -7.86
N PRO A 59 -12.43 -21.38 -7.64
CA PRO A 59 -11.37 -21.50 -6.64
C PRO A 59 -10.16 -20.62 -6.95
N MET A 60 -9.43 -20.16 -5.93
CA MET A 60 -8.21 -19.36 -6.12
C MET A 60 -7.19 -19.57 -5.02
N THR A 61 -5.94 -19.19 -5.30
CA THR A 61 -4.93 -18.90 -4.28
C THR A 61 -4.96 -17.40 -3.93
N PRO A 62 -5.30 -17.02 -2.68
CA PRO A 62 -5.18 -15.64 -2.20
C PRO A 62 -3.73 -15.17 -2.15
N GLY A 63 -3.53 -13.87 -1.94
CA GLY A 63 -2.20 -13.33 -1.80
C GLY A 63 -2.18 -11.81 -1.84
N ASN A 64 -0.98 -11.27 -1.89
CA ASN A 64 -0.71 -9.85 -1.99
C ASN A 64 0.64 -9.62 -2.69
N THR A 65 1.14 -8.40 -2.64
CA THR A 65 2.52 -8.05 -2.98
C THR A 65 3.50 -8.95 -2.24
N ALA A 66 4.55 -9.37 -2.93
CA ALA A 66 5.54 -10.28 -2.39
C ALA A 66 6.97 -9.86 -2.77
N ILE A 67 7.92 -10.38 -2.01
CA ILE A 67 9.33 -10.43 -2.38
C ILE A 67 9.66 -11.86 -2.74
N GLY A 68 10.31 -12.05 -3.88
CA GLY A 68 10.57 -13.37 -4.42
C GLY A 68 11.87 -13.45 -5.21
N ARG A 69 12.18 -14.66 -5.68
CA ARG A 69 13.23 -14.89 -6.66
C ARG A 69 12.64 -15.44 -7.93
N ILE A 70 13.10 -14.92 -9.07
CA ILE A 70 12.77 -15.48 -10.38
C ILE A 70 13.16 -16.95 -10.40
N HIS A 71 12.18 -17.83 -10.65
CA HIS A 71 12.38 -19.27 -10.82
C HIS A 71 12.42 -19.67 -12.29
N GLU A 72 11.63 -19.02 -13.12
CA GLU A 72 11.54 -19.30 -14.55
C GLU A 72 11.03 -18.03 -15.26
N VAL A 73 11.45 -17.79 -16.50
CA VAL A 73 10.98 -16.65 -17.29
C VAL A 73 10.49 -17.10 -18.65
N GLY A 74 9.49 -16.40 -19.16
CA GLY A 74 9.02 -16.55 -20.54
C GLY A 74 10.13 -16.25 -21.55
N PRO A 75 10.01 -16.78 -22.77
CA PRO A 75 11.04 -16.65 -23.82
C PRO A 75 11.28 -15.21 -24.29
N ASP A 76 10.38 -14.29 -23.97
CA ASP A 76 10.43 -12.86 -24.27
C ASP A 76 10.97 -12.00 -23.11
N SER A 77 11.39 -12.60 -22.00
CA SER A 77 12.07 -11.87 -20.92
C SER A 77 13.47 -11.44 -21.33
N VAL A 78 13.69 -10.13 -21.38
CA VAL A 78 15.00 -9.54 -21.71
C VAL A 78 15.79 -9.15 -20.46
N ALA A 79 15.10 -8.66 -19.42
CA ALA A 79 15.74 -8.07 -18.26
C ALA A 79 15.83 -9.04 -17.07
N LEU A 80 14.79 -9.84 -16.82
CA LEU A 80 14.70 -10.72 -15.65
C LEU A 80 15.42 -12.04 -15.90
N LYS A 81 16.15 -12.52 -14.90
CA LYS A 81 16.97 -13.74 -14.96
C LYS A 81 16.71 -14.64 -13.76
N LEU A 82 16.92 -15.95 -13.95
CA LEU A 82 16.85 -16.96 -12.89
C LEU A 82 17.64 -16.53 -11.63
N GLY A 83 17.02 -16.69 -10.46
CA GLY A 83 17.61 -16.40 -9.16
C GLY A 83 17.54 -14.93 -8.71
N GLN A 84 17.21 -14.01 -9.61
CA GLN A 84 17.18 -12.58 -9.31
C GLN A 84 16.11 -12.23 -8.26
N LEU A 85 16.50 -11.41 -7.28
CA LEU A 85 15.60 -10.86 -6.28
C LEU A 85 14.67 -9.82 -6.92
N VAL A 86 13.36 -9.96 -6.67
CA VAL A 86 12.34 -9.11 -7.28
C VAL A 86 11.26 -8.70 -6.29
N PHE A 87 10.77 -7.48 -6.48
CA PHE A 87 9.52 -6.99 -5.95
C PHE A 87 8.38 -7.38 -6.89
N CYS A 88 7.38 -8.08 -6.37
CA CYS A 88 6.23 -8.58 -7.12
C CYS A 88 5.01 -7.69 -6.85
N ASP A 89 4.73 -6.76 -7.76
CA ASP A 89 3.61 -5.81 -7.64
C ASP A 89 2.25 -6.53 -7.80
N ILE A 90 1.37 -6.31 -6.84
CA ILE A 90 0.00 -6.83 -6.83
C ILE A 90 -0.89 -6.21 -7.91
N THR A 91 -0.59 -4.99 -8.37
CA THR A 91 -1.49 -4.23 -9.25
C THR A 91 -1.36 -4.69 -10.71
N ILE A 92 -2.08 -5.74 -11.09
CA ILE A 92 -2.08 -6.26 -12.47
C ILE A 92 -2.99 -5.40 -13.33
N ARG A 93 -2.47 -4.94 -14.46
CA ARG A 93 -3.21 -4.19 -15.49
C ARG A 93 -3.34 -5.02 -16.76
N ALA A 94 -4.44 -4.84 -17.48
CA ALA A 94 -4.56 -5.43 -18.81
C ALA A 94 -3.55 -4.75 -19.76
N ARG A 95 -2.87 -5.56 -20.59
CA ARG A 95 -1.82 -5.07 -21.51
C ARG A 95 -2.37 -4.20 -22.62
N ASP A 96 -3.55 -4.57 -23.12
CA ASP A 96 -4.27 -3.91 -24.20
C ASP A 96 -5.17 -2.76 -23.70
N SER A 97 -5.40 -2.68 -22.38
CA SER A 97 -6.17 -1.61 -21.75
C SER A 97 -5.68 -1.31 -20.33
N PRO A 98 -4.62 -0.49 -20.16
CA PRO A 98 -4.00 -0.23 -18.86
C PRO A 98 -4.91 0.43 -17.80
N ALA A 99 -6.09 0.93 -18.19
CA ALA A 99 -7.12 1.42 -17.28
C ALA A 99 -7.87 0.29 -16.56
N VAL A 100 -7.80 -0.94 -17.08
CA VAL A 100 -8.37 -2.14 -16.47
C VAL A 100 -7.34 -2.75 -15.53
N SER A 101 -7.69 -2.89 -14.25
CA SER A 101 -6.78 -3.43 -13.23
C SER A 101 -7.46 -4.27 -12.16
N VAL A 102 -6.70 -5.20 -11.59
CA VAL A 102 -7.06 -5.99 -10.40
C VAL A 102 -5.94 -5.86 -9.35
N LEU A 103 -6.28 -6.17 -8.09
CA LEU A 103 -5.29 -6.41 -7.04
C LEU A 103 -5.14 -7.93 -6.90
N TYR A 104 -4.04 -8.46 -7.40
CA TYR A 104 -3.79 -9.90 -7.52
C TYR A 104 -3.89 -10.62 -6.17
N GLY A 105 -4.87 -11.52 -6.05
CA GLY A 105 -5.14 -12.26 -4.81
C GLY A 105 -6.05 -11.55 -3.80
N VAL A 106 -6.49 -10.31 -4.07
CA VAL A 106 -7.27 -9.48 -3.13
C VAL A 106 -8.56 -8.92 -3.72
N HIS A 107 -8.56 -8.39 -4.95
CA HIS A 107 -9.70 -7.65 -5.51
C HIS A 107 -9.77 -7.71 -7.04
N GLY A 108 -10.83 -8.32 -7.60
CA GLY A 108 -11.06 -8.52 -9.04
C GLY A 108 -11.57 -7.30 -9.85
N GLY A 109 -11.50 -6.10 -9.29
CA GLY A 109 -11.77 -4.82 -9.97
C GLY A 109 -13.24 -4.39 -10.05
N GLY A 110 -14.21 -5.29 -9.83
CA GLY A 110 -15.62 -4.92 -9.64
C GLY A 110 -16.38 -4.57 -10.92
N TYR A 111 -15.78 -4.80 -12.09
CA TYR A 111 -16.41 -4.65 -13.40
C TYR A 111 -15.93 -5.74 -14.37
N PRO A 112 -16.72 -6.09 -15.40
CA PRO A 112 -16.47 -7.29 -16.22
C PRO A 112 -15.08 -7.39 -16.85
N ALA A 113 -14.53 -6.27 -17.33
CA ALA A 113 -13.21 -6.26 -17.96
C ALA A 113 -12.09 -6.62 -16.97
N ALA A 114 -12.16 -6.15 -15.73
CA ALA A 114 -11.20 -6.52 -14.69
C ALA A 114 -11.43 -7.96 -14.21
N GLN A 115 -12.70 -8.39 -14.08
CA GLN A 115 -13.02 -9.76 -13.68
C GLN A 115 -12.44 -10.79 -14.65
N LYS A 116 -12.44 -10.49 -15.96
CA LYS A 116 -11.82 -11.33 -16.98
C LYS A 116 -10.33 -11.63 -16.73
N LEU A 117 -9.59 -10.69 -16.14
CA LEU A 117 -8.18 -10.92 -15.77
C LEU A 117 -8.06 -12.03 -14.72
N MET A 118 -8.95 -11.99 -13.72
CA MET A 118 -8.97 -12.94 -12.61
C MET A 118 -9.60 -14.29 -12.99
N ASP A 119 -10.61 -14.32 -13.87
CA ASP A 119 -11.16 -15.57 -14.40
C ASP A 119 -10.15 -16.31 -15.29
N GLY A 120 -9.27 -15.55 -15.94
CA GLY A 120 -8.19 -16.07 -16.78
C GLY A 120 -6.94 -16.43 -16.00
N VAL A 121 -5.81 -15.85 -16.43
CA VAL A 121 -4.47 -16.25 -15.96
C VAL A 121 -4.13 -15.66 -14.58
N TRP A 122 -4.71 -14.51 -14.22
CA TRP A 122 -4.30 -13.72 -13.05
C TRP A 122 -5.19 -14.00 -11.82
N ARG A 123 -5.35 -15.29 -11.51
CA ARG A 123 -6.21 -15.78 -10.40
C ARG A 123 -5.45 -16.18 -9.14
N ASN A 124 -4.36 -16.95 -9.30
CA ASN A 124 -3.69 -17.65 -8.21
C ASN A 124 -2.44 -16.88 -7.77
N ALA A 125 -2.50 -16.22 -6.62
CA ALA A 125 -1.51 -15.27 -6.15
C ALA A 125 -0.44 -15.89 -5.23
N THR A 126 0.01 -15.14 -4.21
CA THR A 126 1.31 -15.31 -3.54
C THR A 126 1.28 -16.06 -2.22
N TYR A 127 0.13 -16.50 -1.71
CA TYR A 127 0.10 -17.44 -0.58
C TYR A 127 0.36 -18.87 -1.07
N ALA A 128 1.52 -19.04 -1.71
CA ALA A 128 2.02 -20.24 -2.34
C ALA A 128 3.55 -20.19 -2.48
N GLU A 129 4.18 -21.36 -2.57
CA GLU A 129 5.64 -21.46 -2.73
C GLU A 129 6.13 -20.89 -4.08
N TYR A 130 5.30 -20.99 -5.13
CA TYR A 130 5.57 -20.47 -6.48
C TYR A 130 4.33 -19.81 -7.07
N THR A 131 4.51 -18.68 -7.74
CA THR A 131 3.42 -17.90 -8.33
C THR A 131 3.82 -17.38 -9.70
N ARG A 132 2.86 -17.37 -10.64
CA ARG A 132 3.03 -16.75 -11.96
C ARG A 132 2.78 -15.25 -11.86
N PHE A 133 3.62 -14.44 -12.51
CA PHE A 133 3.43 -13.00 -12.63
C PHE A 133 3.61 -12.54 -14.08
N PRO A 134 2.88 -11.50 -14.52
CA PRO A 134 3.25 -10.80 -15.74
C PRO A 134 4.65 -10.20 -15.57
N LEU A 135 5.50 -10.28 -16.60
CA LEU A 135 6.87 -9.73 -16.54
C LEU A 135 6.86 -8.27 -16.10
N GLU A 136 5.87 -7.52 -16.53
CA GLU A 136 5.74 -6.11 -16.22
C GLU A 136 5.42 -5.86 -14.72
N ASN A 137 4.95 -6.83 -13.96
CA ASN A 137 4.69 -6.69 -12.51
C ASN A 137 5.90 -7.08 -11.64
N LEU A 138 7.02 -7.45 -12.25
CA LEU A 138 8.24 -7.87 -11.56
C LEU A 138 9.31 -6.80 -11.69
N TYR A 139 9.71 -6.23 -10.55
CA TYR A 139 10.70 -5.17 -10.50
C TYR A 139 11.97 -5.68 -9.85
N GLN A 140 13.09 -5.45 -10.53
CA GLN A 140 14.41 -5.87 -10.06
C GLN A 140 14.78 -5.10 -8.80
N LEU A 141 15.38 -5.82 -7.84
CA LEU A 141 15.90 -5.26 -6.62
C LEU A 141 17.42 -5.48 -6.58
N ASP A 142 18.19 -4.44 -6.27
CA ASP A 142 19.63 -4.59 -6.07
C ASP A 142 19.90 -5.23 -4.70
N GLU A 143 20.15 -6.54 -4.72
CA GLU A 143 20.41 -7.34 -3.52
C GLU A 143 21.66 -6.89 -2.76
N ASN A 144 22.70 -6.44 -3.47
CA ASN A 144 23.94 -5.97 -2.86
C ASN A 144 23.71 -4.68 -2.07
N ILE A 145 22.84 -3.81 -2.59
CA ILE A 145 22.46 -2.57 -1.91
C ILE A 145 21.48 -2.87 -0.77
N LEU A 146 20.37 -3.55 -1.05
CA LEU A 146 19.25 -3.67 -0.12
C LEU A 146 19.57 -4.61 1.05
N LEU A 147 20.03 -5.84 0.75
CA LEU A 147 20.35 -6.83 1.79
C LEU A 147 21.78 -6.67 2.31
N GLY A 148 22.71 -6.25 1.45
CA GLY A 148 24.10 -6.00 1.82
C GLY A 148 24.28 -4.67 2.52
N ARG A 149 24.48 -3.59 1.74
CA ARG A 149 24.87 -2.27 2.26
C ARG A 149 23.85 -1.67 3.25
N LEU A 150 22.56 -1.78 2.95
CA LEU A 150 21.50 -1.21 3.77
C LEU A 150 21.00 -2.18 4.85
N GLY A 151 21.27 -3.47 4.71
CA GLY A 151 20.98 -4.48 5.73
C GLY A 151 19.50 -4.76 5.95
N TYR A 152 18.65 -4.55 4.94
CA TYR A 152 17.24 -4.94 5.03
C TYR A 152 17.08 -6.45 5.07
N ARG A 153 16.07 -6.92 5.79
CA ARG A 153 15.57 -8.29 5.68
C ARG A 153 14.51 -8.35 4.58
N ILE A 154 14.23 -9.55 4.06
CA ILE A 154 13.16 -9.77 3.09
C ILE A 154 11.82 -9.18 3.58
N ASN A 155 11.52 -9.34 4.87
CA ASN A 155 10.26 -8.88 5.43
C ASN A 155 10.18 -7.35 5.52
N ASP A 156 11.31 -6.66 5.68
CA ASP A 156 11.32 -5.19 5.65
C ASP A 156 10.96 -4.69 4.25
N LEU A 157 11.37 -5.41 3.20
CA LEU A 157 11.02 -5.09 1.80
C LEU A 157 9.53 -5.36 1.49
N CYS A 158 8.85 -6.25 2.22
CA CYS A 158 7.40 -6.46 2.12
C CYS A 158 6.57 -5.25 2.57
N LEU A 159 7.18 -4.21 3.16
CA LEU A 159 6.51 -2.95 3.49
C LEU A 159 6.38 -1.98 2.31
N MET A 160 7.14 -2.19 1.24
CA MET A 160 7.06 -1.37 0.01
C MET A 160 5.63 -1.08 -0.49
N PRO A 161 4.67 -2.03 -0.58
CA PRO A 161 3.32 -1.73 -1.04
C PRO A 161 2.58 -0.76 -0.11
N VAL A 162 2.85 -0.81 1.20
CA VAL A 162 2.24 0.09 2.18
C VAL A 162 2.71 1.52 1.97
N CYS A 163 3.98 1.72 1.62
CA CYS A 163 4.54 3.02 1.25
C CYS A 163 4.10 3.47 -0.16
N LEU A 164 3.98 2.54 -1.11
CA LEU A 164 3.64 2.85 -2.50
C LEU A 164 2.24 3.46 -2.65
N VAL A 165 1.26 3.02 -1.83
CA VAL A 165 -0.09 3.58 -1.85
C VAL A 165 -0.06 5.11 -1.63
N PRO A 166 0.39 5.64 -0.48
CA PRO A 166 0.45 7.10 -0.30
C PRO A 166 1.45 7.78 -1.24
N PHE A 167 2.54 7.11 -1.64
CA PHE A 167 3.45 7.67 -2.63
C PHE A 167 2.76 7.93 -3.98
N GLY A 168 1.86 7.05 -4.40
CA GLY A 168 1.04 7.23 -5.59
C GLY A 168 0.18 8.49 -5.53
N GLY A 169 -0.49 8.74 -4.41
CA GLY A 169 -1.29 9.95 -4.22
C GLY A 169 -0.48 11.23 -4.16
N LEU A 170 0.58 11.24 -3.36
CA LEU A 170 1.48 12.38 -3.21
C LEU A 170 2.14 12.74 -4.56
N SER A 171 2.54 11.73 -5.34
CA SER A 171 3.10 11.94 -6.68
C SER A 171 2.05 12.44 -7.68
N GLU A 172 0.80 11.98 -7.59
CA GLU A 172 -0.28 12.39 -8.50
C GLU A 172 -0.63 13.87 -8.37
N VAL A 173 -0.58 14.39 -7.14
CA VAL A 173 -0.75 15.82 -6.89
C VAL A 173 0.56 16.59 -7.00
N ASP A 174 1.67 15.95 -7.37
CA ASP A 174 2.96 16.58 -7.63
C ASP A 174 3.51 17.36 -6.42
N VAL A 175 3.55 16.71 -5.25
CA VAL A 175 4.18 17.27 -4.04
C VAL A 175 5.62 17.65 -4.33
N LYS A 176 5.99 18.90 -4.02
CA LYS A 176 7.33 19.44 -4.21
C LYS A 176 8.10 19.47 -2.89
N PRO A 177 9.44 19.34 -2.95
CA PRO A 177 10.29 19.64 -1.81
C PRO A 177 9.99 21.05 -1.26
N GLY A 178 9.86 21.18 0.07
CA GLY A 178 9.55 22.44 0.74
C GLY A 178 8.06 22.77 0.89
N GLU A 179 7.16 21.96 0.33
CA GLU A 179 5.72 22.07 0.57
C GLU A 179 5.31 21.46 1.91
N VAL A 180 4.18 21.93 2.44
CA VAL A 180 3.53 21.47 3.66
C VAL A 180 2.40 20.51 3.29
N VAL A 181 2.50 19.28 3.77
CA VAL A 181 1.53 18.20 3.54
C VAL A 181 0.85 17.85 4.86
N ILE A 182 -0.48 17.93 4.89
CA ILE A 182 -1.29 17.37 5.97
C ILE A 182 -1.61 15.92 5.62
N VAL A 183 -1.32 15.01 6.55
CA VAL A 183 -1.73 13.61 6.48
C VAL A 183 -2.75 13.38 7.59
N ALA A 184 -3.99 13.06 7.22
CA ALA A 184 -5.04 12.78 8.20
C ALA A 184 -5.98 11.66 7.68
N PRO A 185 -6.21 10.59 8.46
CA PRO A 185 -5.52 10.23 9.70
C PRO A 185 -4.09 9.70 9.47
N ALA A 186 -3.15 10.10 10.31
CA ALA A 186 -1.72 9.75 10.19
C ALA A 186 -1.27 8.50 10.95
N THR A 187 -2.08 7.95 11.86
CA THR A 187 -1.60 6.87 12.77
C THR A 187 -1.95 5.45 12.31
N GLY A 188 -2.78 5.31 11.28
CA GLY A 188 -3.09 4.01 10.68
C GLY A 188 -1.96 3.50 9.78
N ARG A 189 -2.05 2.25 9.30
CA ARG A 189 -1.02 1.60 8.46
C ARG A 189 -0.54 2.48 7.29
N TYR A 190 -1.45 2.95 6.44
CA TYR A 190 -1.08 3.80 5.30
C TYR A 190 -0.78 5.25 5.71
N GLY A 191 -1.44 5.76 6.76
CA GLY A 191 -1.22 7.12 7.27
C GLY A 191 0.20 7.31 7.80
N GLY A 192 0.69 6.35 8.59
CA GLY A 192 2.05 6.42 9.13
C GLY A 192 3.11 6.28 8.02
N ALA A 193 2.84 5.40 7.04
CA ALA A 193 3.66 5.29 5.84
C ALA A 193 3.72 6.61 5.08
N ALA A 194 2.58 7.29 4.92
CA ALA A 194 2.48 8.55 4.22
C ALA A 194 3.34 9.66 4.85
N VAL A 195 3.46 9.67 6.19
CA VAL A 195 4.34 10.61 6.89
C VAL A 195 5.79 10.43 6.46
N GLY A 196 6.30 9.19 6.52
CA GLY A 196 7.67 8.88 6.11
C GLY A 196 7.91 9.15 4.62
N VAL A 197 6.95 8.79 3.76
CA VAL A 197 7.04 9.03 2.31
C VAL A 197 7.06 10.52 2.00
N ALA A 198 6.16 11.33 2.56
CA ALA A 198 6.13 12.77 2.31
C ALA A 198 7.41 13.46 2.83
N LEU A 199 7.94 13.04 3.99
CA LEU A 199 9.24 13.52 4.48
C LEU A 199 10.38 13.16 3.52
N ALA A 200 10.39 11.94 2.97
CA ALA A 200 11.38 11.49 1.98
C ALA A 200 11.27 12.26 0.64
N MET A 201 10.06 12.71 0.28
CA MET A 201 9.83 13.61 -0.86
C MET A 201 10.27 15.07 -0.60
N GLY A 202 10.78 15.38 0.60
CA GLY A 202 11.28 16.70 0.95
C GLY A 202 10.22 17.65 1.52
N ALA A 203 9.02 17.16 1.85
CA ALA A 203 7.96 17.98 2.44
C ALA A 203 8.21 18.28 3.93
N THR A 204 7.50 19.29 4.44
CA THR A 204 7.14 19.41 5.86
C THR A 204 5.80 18.70 6.04
N VAL A 205 5.65 17.86 7.07
CA VAL A 205 4.47 17.05 7.29
C VAL A 205 3.76 17.47 8.57
N ILE A 206 2.44 17.62 8.49
CA ILE A 206 1.53 17.70 9.63
C ILE A 206 0.83 16.35 9.74
N ALA A 207 1.23 15.56 10.72
CA ALA A 207 0.60 14.28 11.04
C ALA A 207 -0.54 14.49 12.03
N ALA A 208 -1.77 14.25 11.58
CA ALA A 208 -2.97 14.45 12.40
C ALA A 208 -3.62 13.13 12.80
N GLY A 209 -3.94 12.98 14.09
CA GLY A 209 -4.48 11.74 14.65
C GLY A 209 -5.24 11.98 15.95
N ARG A 210 -6.03 10.99 16.39
CA ARG A 210 -6.69 11.04 17.71
C ARG A 210 -5.78 10.51 18.84
N ASN A 211 -4.88 9.58 18.49
CA ASN A 211 -4.01 8.88 19.43
C ASN A 211 -2.66 9.62 19.53
N MET A 212 -2.44 10.32 20.66
CA MET A 212 -1.21 11.08 20.89
C MET A 212 0.01 10.19 21.06
N ASP A 213 -0.09 9.04 21.72
CA ASP A 213 1.04 8.12 21.86
C ASP A 213 1.56 7.64 20.49
N ALA A 214 0.65 7.39 19.55
CA ALA A 214 1.01 7.03 18.18
C ALA A 214 1.64 8.19 17.41
N LEU A 215 1.18 9.42 17.61
CA LEU A 215 1.77 10.63 17.02
C LEU A 215 3.16 10.91 17.60
N ASP A 216 3.35 10.75 18.91
CA ASP A 216 4.64 10.93 19.56
C ASP A 216 5.64 9.87 19.09
N LYS A 217 5.21 8.62 18.88
CA LYS A 217 6.02 7.58 18.23
C LYS A 217 6.47 8.00 16.82
N LEU A 218 5.58 8.56 16.00
CA LEU A 218 5.93 9.09 14.66
C LEU A 218 6.94 10.25 14.76
N LYS A 219 6.77 11.15 15.71
CA LYS A 219 7.69 12.26 15.94
C LYS A 219 9.08 11.77 16.35
N ASN A 220 9.12 10.82 17.27
CA ASN A 220 10.37 10.25 17.79
C ASN A 220 11.12 9.44 16.74
N ILE A 221 10.43 8.65 15.91
CA ILE A 221 11.10 7.83 14.89
C ILE A 221 11.73 8.69 13.77
N HIS A 222 11.03 9.74 13.33
CA HIS A 222 11.54 10.59 12.26
C HIS A 222 12.53 11.66 12.74
N CYS A 223 12.44 12.07 14.01
CA CYS A 223 13.39 12.96 14.68
C CYS A 223 13.83 14.17 13.82
N THR A 224 12.84 14.92 13.31
CA THR A 224 13.07 16.05 12.39
C THR A 224 12.10 17.19 12.65
N ASP A 225 12.57 18.43 12.49
CA ASP A 225 11.74 19.65 12.62
C ASP A 225 10.70 19.78 11.48
N ARG A 226 10.84 18.97 10.42
CA ARG A 226 9.88 18.89 9.33
C ARG A 226 8.62 18.09 9.68
N LEU A 227 8.53 17.48 10.86
CA LEU A 227 7.33 16.75 11.30
C LEU A 227 6.68 17.46 12.48
N ARG A 228 5.41 17.83 12.29
CA ARG A 228 4.53 18.44 13.30
C ARG A 228 3.36 17.51 13.54
N THR A 229 2.92 17.38 14.79
CA THR A 229 1.80 16.52 15.17
C THR A 229 0.62 17.36 15.62
N VAL A 230 -0.60 16.93 15.25
CA VAL A 230 -1.85 17.60 15.64
C VAL A 230 -2.83 16.56 16.19
N GLN A 231 -3.33 16.81 17.40
CA GLN A 231 -4.43 16.03 17.96
C GLN A 231 -5.76 16.52 17.39
N ILE A 232 -6.52 15.61 16.78
CA ILE A 232 -7.83 15.87 16.20
C ILE A 232 -8.87 15.95 17.31
N THR A 233 -9.73 16.97 17.26
CA THR A 233 -10.80 17.24 18.23
C THR A 233 -12.19 16.77 17.77
N SER A 234 -12.34 16.43 16.48
CA SER A 234 -13.61 16.11 15.82
C SER A 234 -14.52 17.33 15.62
N ASP A 235 -14.07 18.54 15.99
CA ASP A 235 -14.70 19.80 15.65
C ASP A 235 -14.04 20.39 14.39
N ALA A 236 -14.85 20.61 13.36
CA ALA A 236 -14.33 21.03 12.06
C ALA A 236 -13.61 22.40 12.10
N ALA A 237 -14.11 23.34 12.89
CA ALA A 237 -13.55 24.69 12.96
C ALA A 237 -12.24 24.67 13.77
N ALA A 238 -12.25 23.97 14.91
CA ALA A 238 -11.05 23.81 15.73
C ALA A 238 -9.94 23.07 14.97
N ASP A 239 -10.26 21.95 14.31
CA ASP A 239 -9.27 21.18 13.55
C ASP A 239 -8.71 21.98 12.36
N THR A 240 -9.54 22.79 11.69
CA THR A 240 -9.08 23.71 10.63
C THR A 240 -8.02 24.69 11.14
N GLU A 241 -8.28 25.33 12.29
CA GLU A 241 -7.34 26.30 12.87
C GLU A 241 -6.08 25.63 13.41
N LEU A 242 -6.20 24.43 13.99
CA LEU A 242 -5.04 23.63 14.40
C LEU A 242 -4.14 23.28 13.20
N PHE A 243 -4.72 22.88 12.06
CA PHE A 243 -3.96 22.61 10.85
C PHE A 243 -3.29 23.87 10.29
N ARG A 244 -3.96 25.02 10.28
CA ARG A 244 -3.38 26.30 9.84
C ARG A 244 -2.24 26.74 10.74
N ALA A 245 -2.41 26.68 12.05
CA ALA A 245 -1.36 27.00 13.02
C ALA A 245 -0.16 26.07 12.83
N ALA A 246 -0.40 24.76 12.66
CA ALA A 246 0.63 23.77 12.41
C ALA A 246 1.31 23.91 11.04
N ALA A 247 0.69 24.54 10.04
CA ALA A 247 1.36 24.87 8.77
C ALA A 247 2.48 25.90 8.95
N GLY A 248 2.39 26.76 9.98
CA GLY A 248 3.38 27.80 10.23
C GLY A 248 3.48 28.82 9.09
N ARG A 249 2.40 28.94 8.30
CA ARG A 249 2.23 29.88 7.20
C ARG A 249 0.84 30.50 7.29
N LEU A 250 0.71 31.77 6.93
CA LEU A 250 -0.55 32.52 7.05
C LEU A 250 -1.64 32.03 6.09
N ASP A 251 -1.25 31.44 4.97
CA ASP A 251 -2.15 31.01 3.89
C ASP A 251 -2.59 29.54 4.01
N GLY A 252 -1.91 28.71 4.80
CA GLY A 252 -2.26 27.31 5.05
C GLY A 252 -1.32 26.29 4.41
N ALA A 253 -1.75 25.03 4.34
CA ALA A 253 -0.96 23.92 3.80
C ALA A 253 -1.11 23.80 2.27
N ASP A 254 -0.10 23.22 1.61
CA ASP A 254 -0.08 23.02 0.16
C ASP A 254 -0.94 21.82 -0.25
N VAL A 255 -0.89 20.73 0.53
CA VAL A 255 -1.53 19.45 0.21
C VAL A 255 -2.22 18.85 1.43
N TYR A 256 -3.39 18.24 1.21
CA TYR A 256 -4.08 17.38 2.17
C TYR A 256 -4.24 15.98 1.58
N LEU A 257 -3.68 14.97 2.24
CA LEU A 257 -3.81 13.56 1.90
C LEU A 257 -4.80 12.87 2.83
N ASP A 258 -5.95 12.49 2.26
CA ASP A 258 -6.97 11.72 2.95
C ASP A 258 -6.72 10.21 2.81
N LEU A 259 -6.56 9.55 3.95
CA LEU A 259 -6.45 8.09 4.07
C LEU A 259 -7.53 7.54 5.00
N SER A 260 -8.70 8.19 5.01
CA SER A 260 -9.78 7.89 5.95
C SER A 260 -10.32 6.47 5.74
N PRO A 261 -10.39 5.63 6.80
CA PRO A 261 -11.00 4.30 6.71
C PRO A 261 -12.53 4.39 6.71
N PRO A 262 -13.26 3.29 6.40
CA PRO A 262 -14.72 3.24 6.53
C PRO A 262 -15.25 3.71 7.89
N ALA A 263 -14.53 3.39 8.98
CA ALA A 263 -14.89 3.78 10.35
C ALA A 263 -14.82 5.30 10.61
N ALA A 264 -14.26 6.09 9.70
CA ALA A 264 -14.24 7.56 9.77
C ALA A 264 -15.43 8.20 9.03
N GLN A 265 -16.47 7.43 8.68
CA GLN A 265 -17.71 7.95 8.14
C GLN A 265 -18.29 9.05 9.03
N GLY A 266 -18.70 10.17 8.42
CA GLY A 266 -19.23 11.34 9.14
C GLY A 266 -18.16 12.20 9.82
N SER A 267 -16.87 11.89 9.65
CA SER A 267 -15.79 12.72 10.18
C SER A 267 -15.72 14.08 9.48
N SER A 268 -15.44 15.12 10.26
CA SER A 268 -15.16 16.48 9.78
C SER A 268 -13.75 16.66 9.20
N LEU A 269 -12.91 15.61 9.19
CA LEU A 269 -11.49 15.72 8.84
C LEU A 269 -11.25 16.22 7.42
N LEU A 270 -11.98 15.68 6.45
CA LEU A 270 -11.81 16.10 5.06
C LEU A 270 -12.18 17.58 4.87
N THR A 271 -13.30 18.01 5.45
CA THR A 271 -13.72 19.42 5.45
C THR A 271 -12.66 20.31 6.09
N SER A 272 -12.14 19.90 7.25
CA SER A 272 -11.12 20.66 7.98
C SER A 272 -9.81 20.74 7.19
N GLY A 273 -9.38 19.63 6.61
CA GLY A 273 -8.24 19.52 5.72
C GLY A 273 -8.34 20.47 4.54
N ILE A 274 -9.45 20.43 3.80
CA ILE A 274 -9.66 21.31 2.64
C ILE A 274 -9.70 22.78 3.04
N LYS A 275 -10.39 23.12 4.14
CA LYS A 275 -10.45 24.51 4.63
C LYS A 275 -9.09 25.03 5.10
N SER A 276 -8.20 24.16 5.54
CA SER A 276 -6.84 24.50 5.96
C SER A 276 -5.84 24.67 4.80
N LEU A 277 -6.24 24.35 3.56
CA LEU A 277 -5.40 24.54 2.39
C LEU A 277 -5.28 26.02 2.00
N ARG A 278 -4.11 26.37 1.44
CA ARG A 278 -3.89 27.65 0.77
C ARG A 278 -4.59 27.74 -0.58
N ALA A 279 -4.59 28.92 -1.18
CA ALA A 279 -4.99 29.10 -2.57
C ALA A 279 -4.16 28.18 -3.48
N PHE A 280 -4.83 27.55 -4.45
CA PHE A 280 -4.31 26.53 -5.35
C PHE A 280 -3.76 25.28 -4.64
N GLY A 281 -4.19 25.03 -3.40
CA GLY A 281 -3.88 23.81 -2.67
C GLY A 281 -4.52 22.57 -3.31
N ARG A 282 -4.03 21.40 -2.91
CA ARG A 282 -4.42 20.11 -3.51
C ARG A 282 -4.91 19.14 -2.44
N CYS A 283 -6.06 18.53 -2.65
CA CYS A 283 -6.58 17.45 -1.84
C CYS A 283 -6.51 16.15 -2.63
N VAL A 284 -5.89 15.11 -2.06
CA VAL A 284 -5.85 13.77 -2.66
C VAL A 284 -6.62 12.78 -1.79
N LEU A 285 -7.56 12.06 -2.41
CA LEU A 285 -8.43 11.08 -1.76
C LEU A 285 -7.93 9.68 -2.07
N MET A 286 -7.53 8.95 -1.03
CA MET A 286 -7.06 7.57 -1.11
C MET A 286 -7.68 6.65 -0.05
N GLY A 287 -8.54 7.20 0.82
CA GLY A 287 -9.30 6.43 1.80
C GLY A 287 -10.27 5.44 1.17
N GLY A 288 -10.43 4.28 1.80
CA GLY A 288 -11.33 3.21 1.33
C GLY A 288 -12.78 3.40 1.75
N ASN A 289 -13.33 4.62 1.63
CA ASN A 289 -14.71 4.93 2.02
C ASN A 289 -15.67 4.70 0.84
N SER A 290 -16.81 4.06 1.08
CA SER A 290 -17.83 3.74 0.07
C SER A 290 -18.99 4.74 0.01
N VAL A 291 -18.98 5.77 0.85
CA VAL A 291 -20.06 6.76 0.94
C VAL A 291 -19.77 8.00 0.10
N ASN A 292 -20.83 8.71 -0.27
CA ASN A 292 -20.70 10.04 -0.84
C ASN A 292 -20.09 11.01 0.19
N ILE A 293 -19.32 11.96 -0.32
CA ILE A 293 -18.53 12.87 0.48
C ILE A 293 -19.03 14.29 0.26
N ASP A 294 -19.29 15.00 1.36
CA ASP A 294 -19.59 16.43 1.34
C ASP A 294 -18.31 17.25 1.30
N PHE A 295 -18.30 18.28 0.46
CA PHE A 295 -17.15 19.15 0.23
C PHE A 295 -17.48 20.61 0.58
N PRO A 296 -16.55 21.39 1.16
CA PRO A 296 -16.75 22.82 1.41
C PRO A 296 -16.66 23.61 0.09
N TYR A 297 -17.77 23.67 -0.63
CA TYR A 297 -17.84 24.18 -2.01
C TYR A 297 -17.26 25.58 -2.18
N LEU A 298 -17.62 26.53 -1.30
CA LEU A 298 -17.14 27.91 -1.39
C LEU A 298 -15.63 28.01 -1.16
N ASP A 299 -15.07 27.25 -0.21
CA ASP A 299 -13.63 27.22 0.01
C ASP A 299 -12.89 26.69 -1.22
N ILE A 300 -13.40 25.61 -1.83
CA ILE A 300 -12.82 25.03 -3.04
C ILE A 300 -12.84 26.02 -4.19
N MET A 301 -13.98 26.66 -4.43
CA MET A 301 -14.16 27.64 -5.50
C MET A 301 -13.27 28.87 -5.28
N PHE A 302 -13.34 29.52 -4.12
CA PHE A 302 -12.60 30.75 -3.86
C PHE A 302 -11.09 30.55 -3.78
N LYS A 303 -10.63 29.39 -3.31
CA LYS A 303 -9.20 29.06 -3.24
C LYS A 303 -8.70 28.31 -4.47
N SER A 304 -9.55 28.00 -5.45
CA SER A 304 -9.16 27.19 -6.62
C SER A 304 -8.48 25.86 -6.23
N ILE A 305 -9.06 25.15 -5.25
CA ILE A 305 -8.50 23.89 -4.75
C ILE A 305 -8.74 22.78 -5.77
N ARG A 306 -7.69 21.99 -6.06
CA ARG A 306 -7.83 20.75 -6.85
C ARG A 306 -8.17 19.60 -5.91
N ILE A 307 -9.23 18.85 -6.23
CA ILE A 307 -9.53 17.56 -5.59
C ILE A 307 -9.23 16.44 -6.58
N GLN A 308 -8.46 15.44 -6.14
CA GLN A 308 -8.01 14.34 -6.97
C GLN A 308 -8.21 13.00 -6.23
N GLY A 309 -8.97 12.08 -6.82
CA GLY A 309 -8.97 10.69 -6.37
C GLY A 309 -7.72 9.96 -6.89
N ARG A 310 -7.17 9.04 -6.10
CA ARG A 310 -6.10 8.15 -6.56
C ARG A 310 -6.31 6.74 -6.03
N PHE A 311 -6.43 5.78 -6.95
CA PHE A 311 -6.39 4.36 -6.61
C PHE A 311 -4.98 3.82 -6.85
N MET A 312 -4.36 3.29 -5.79
CA MET A 312 -3.00 2.73 -5.83
C MET A 312 -1.98 3.72 -6.42
N TYR A 313 -1.16 3.27 -7.36
CA TYR A 313 0.00 3.92 -7.93
C TYR A 313 0.27 3.36 -9.34
N ASP A 314 1.19 3.97 -10.09
CA ASP A 314 1.59 3.50 -11.43
C ASP A 314 2.99 2.90 -11.39
N ARG A 315 3.35 2.17 -12.46
CA ARG A 315 4.66 1.50 -12.63
C ARG A 315 5.84 2.41 -12.34
N ARG A 316 5.77 3.68 -12.80
CA ARG A 316 6.81 4.68 -12.59
C ARG A 316 7.06 4.95 -11.10
N HIS A 317 6.00 4.90 -10.27
CA HIS A 317 6.11 5.12 -8.83
C HIS A 317 6.80 3.93 -8.15
N VAL A 318 6.60 2.70 -8.65
CA VAL A 318 7.32 1.52 -8.15
C VAL A 318 8.82 1.66 -8.39
N VAL A 319 9.20 2.01 -9.62
CA VAL A 319 10.62 2.24 -9.98
C VAL A 319 11.24 3.36 -9.14
N GLN A 320 10.54 4.49 -9.01
CA GLN A 320 11.01 5.62 -8.22
C GLN A 320 11.15 5.27 -6.73
N MET A 321 10.21 4.52 -6.15
CA MET A 321 10.32 4.11 -4.75
C MET A 321 11.51 3.17 -4.53
N ILE A 322 11.75 2.22 -5.44
CA ILE A 322 12.94 1.35 -5.37
C ILE A 322 14.20 2.21 -5.33
N GLN A 323 14.31 3.21 -6.21
CA GLN A 323 15.44 4.15 -6.23
C GLN A 323 15.57 4.95 -4.92
N MET A 324 14.44 5.40 -4.33
CA MET A 324 14.45 6.09 -3.04
C MET A 324 14.92 5.19 -1.90
N ILE A 325 14.55 3.90 -1.91
CA ILE A 325 14.98 2.94 -0.90
C ILE A 325 16.47 2.58 -1.08
N GLU A 326 16.89 2.27 -2.30
CA GLU A 326 18.27 1.89 -2.64
C GLU A 326 19.28 3.03 -2.40
N SER A 327 18.84 4.28 -2.55
CA SER A 327 19.62 5.48 -2.19
C SER A 327 19.60 5.81 -0.70
N GLY A 328 18.74 5.17 0.09
CA GLY A 328 18.58 5.42 1.53
C GLY A 328 17.71 6.63 1.87
N LEU A 329 17.05 7.26 0.90
CA LEU A 329 16.13 8.38 1.13
C LEU A 329 14.84 7.96 1.83
N LEU A 330 14.33 6.77 1.53
CA LEU A 330 13.15 6.19 2.16
C LEU A 330 13.53 4.95 2.97
N PRO A 331 13.64 5.04 4.31
CA PRO A 331 13.88 3.87 5.15
C PRO A 331 12.66 2.94 5.20
N LEU A 332 12.89 1.65 5.44
CA LEU A 332 11.87 0.63 5.72
C LEU A 332 12.12 -0.05 7.08
N GLY A 333 11.16 -0.86 7.52
CA GLY A 333 11.24 -1.68 8.72
C GLY A 333 11.38 -0.85 9.99
N GLN A 334 12.26 -1.28 10.89
CA GLN A 334 12.46 -0.60 12.17
C GLN A 334 12.87 0.87 12.00
N ARG A 335 13.65 1.19 10.95
CA ARG A 335 14.11 2.57 10.67
C ARG A 335 12.98 3.50 10.24
N SER A 336 11.85 2.96 9.79
CA SER A 336 10.64 3.72 9.47
C SER A 336 9.56 3.63 10.56
N GLY A 337 9.84 2.95 11.68
CA GLY A 337 8.93 2.85 12.82
C GLY A 337 8.08 1.59 12.86
N VAL A 338 8.34 0.62 11.97
CA VAL A 338 7.73 -0.70 12.00
C VAL A 338 8.58 -1.58 12.92
N THR A 339 8.18 -1.67 14.19
CA THR A 339 8.94 -2.37 15.24
C THR A 339 8.37 -3.73 15.57
N ASP A 340 7.15 -4.02 15.13
CA ASP A 340 6.43 -5.26 15.41
C ASP A 340 6.18 -5.99 14.09
N THR A 341 7.00 -7.00 13.81
CA THR A 341 6.89 -7.80 12.58
C THR A 341 6.72 -9.27 12.96
N GLU A 342 5.56 -9.82 12.63
CA GLU A 342 5.26 -11.24 12.83
C GLU A 342 5.39 -12.01 11.51
N GLU A 343 5.98 -13.19 11.60
CA GLU A 343 6.28 -14.07 10.46
C GLU A 343 5.56 -15.40 10.64
N PHE A 344 4.87 -15.85 9.59
CA PHE A 344 4.12 -17.10 9.63
C PHE A 344 4.42 -17.98 8.41
N GLY A 345 4.47 -19.29 8.59
CA GLY A 345 4.48 -20.25 7.47
C GLY A 345 3.10 -20.41 6.83
N LEU A 346 3.03 -21.09 5.67
CA LEU A 346 1.74 -21.45 5.04
C LEU A 346 0.83 -22.27 5.96
N ASP A 347 1.41 -23.13 6.79
CA ASP A 347 0.71 -23.98 7.74
C ASP A 347 0.04 -23.19 8.89
N GLU A 348 0.43 -21.93 9.07
CA GLU A 348 -0.03 -21.05 10.16
C GLU A 348 -0.94 -19.91 9.68
N ILE A 349 -1.52 -20.04 8.48
CA ILE A 349 -2.28 -18.97 7.81
C ILE A 349 -3.42 -18.39 8.65
N GLU A 350 -4.13 -19.19 9.43
CA GLU A 350 -5.22 -18.68 10.27
C GLU A 350 -4.69 -17.73 11.35
N GLY A 351 -3.58 -18.10 12.01
CA GLY A 351 -2.88 -17.25 12.97
C GLY A 351 -2.34 -15.99 12.32
N ALA A 352 -1.78 -16.11 11.12
CA ALA A 352 -1.28 -14.97 10.35
C ALA A 352 -2.38 -13.95 10.02
N LEU A 353 -3.58 -14.42 9.69
CA LEU A 353 -4.71 -13.54 9.37
C LEU A 353 -5.29 -12.87 10.61
N GLU A 354 -5.34 -13.58 11.75
CA GLU A 354 -5.73 -13.00 13.04
C GLU A 354 -4.72 -11.93 13.49
N ALA A 355 -3.43 -12.25 13.45
CA ALA A 355 -2.35 -11.32 13.76
C ALA A 355 -2.41 -10.08 12.88
N ALA A 356 -2.63 -10.23 11.57
CA ALA A 356 -2.75 -9.10 10.65
C ALA A 356 -3.93 -8.18 10.99
N GLY A 357 -5.06 -8.74 11.44
CA GLY A 357 -6.21 -7.97 11.91
C GLY A 357 -5.90 -7.16 13.17
N ASN A 358 -5.14 -7.75 14.10
CA ASN A 358 -4.74 -7.10 15.35
C ASN A 358 -3.66 -6.02 15.12
N LEU A 359 -2.67 -6.29 14.27
CA LEU A 359 -1.56 -5.41 13.91
C LEU A 359 -1.89 -4.45 12.76
N SER A 360 -3.01 -3.73 12.89
CA SER A 360 -3.54 -2.85 11.82
C SER A 360 -2.97 -1.42 11.78
N GLY A 361 -2.14 -1.04 12.76
CA GLY A 361 -1.46 0.27 12.82
C GLY A 361 -0.13 0.32 12.05
N TRP A 362 0.49 1.50 11.93
CA TRP A 362 1.78 1.67 11.24
C TRP A 362 2.94 0.87 11.85
N GLY A 363 2.93 0.65 13.16
CA GLY A 363 4.02 -0.08 13.84
C GLY A 363 4.03 -1.60 13.60
N GLY A 364 2.94 -2.15 13.08
CA GLY A 364 2.71 -3.59 12.93
C GLY A 364 2.79 -4.06 11.48
N HIS A 365 3.43 -5.21 11.26
CA HIS A 365 3.56 -5.84 9.96
C HIS A 365 3.46 -7.36 10.10
N VAL A 366 2.73 -8.00 9.20
CA VAL A 366 2.59 -9.45 9.18
C VAL A 366 2.93 -9.94 7.80
N VAL A 367 3.82 -10.93 7.74
CA VAL A 367 4.27 -11.56 6.50
C VAL A 367 4.04 -13.06 6.54
N LEU A 368 3.59 -13.58 5.41
CA LEU A 368 3.53 -15.02 5.16
C LEU A 368 4.81 -15.45 4.41
N LYS A 369 5.45 -16.53 4.85
CA LYS A 369 6.68 -17.08 4.27
C LYS A 369 6.42 -18.52 3.79
N PRO A 370 6.14 -18.69 2.48
CA PRO A 370 5.81 -19.98 1.88
C PRO A 370 6.86 -21.07 1.96
#